data_AF-A0A960LQQ2-F1
#
_entry.id   AF-A0A960LQQ2-F1
#
_cell.length_a   1.000
_cell.length_b   1.000
_cell.length_c   1.000
_cell.angle_alpha   90.00
_cell.angle_beta   90.00
_cell.angle_gamma   90.00
#
_symmetry.space_group_name_H-M   'P 1'
#
loop_
_entity.id
_entity.type
_entity.pdbx_description
1 polymer ?
#
loop_
_entity_poly.entity_id
_entity_poly.type
_entity_poly.pdbx_seq_one_letter_code
_entity_poly.pdbx_strand_id
1 'polypeptide(L)'
;MRETPFKDDAPEEADRPSIEPPEGSHAIHPEPGSLFESNPINLEVLNELKGQHILRAGQFSFEQVTELCKLAAVLEKIEIWPYHPLDGKIAVTAFFEASTRTRTSFESAILR
;
A
#
# COMPACT_ATOMS: atom_id res chain seq x y z
N MET A 1 22.92 15.66 -22.73
CA MET A 1 22.12 15.15 -21.61
C MET A 1 23.06 14.26 -20.80
N ARG A 2 23.47 14.68 -19.59
CA ARG A 2 24.39 13.87 -18.76
C ARG A 2 23.54 12.80 -18.09
N GLU A 3 23.76 11.55 -18.43
CA GLU A 3 23.17 10.43 -17.70
C GLU A 3 23.81 10.39 -16.31
N THR A 4 23.04 10.75 -15.29
CA THR A 4 23.40 10.43 -13.91
C THR A 4 23.29 8.92 -13.74
N PRO A 5 24.36 8.22 -13.31
CA PRO A 5 24.30 6.78 -13.09
C PRO A 5 23.23 6.47 -12.05
N PHE A 6 22.33 5.56 -12.40
CA PHE A 6 21.36 5.00 -11.47
C PHE A 6 22.12 4.15 -10.46
N LYS A 7 22.13 4.57 -9.20
CA LYS A 7 22.56 3.72 -8.10
C LYS A 7 21.37 2.83 -7.74
N ASP A 8 21.52 1.53 -7.97
CA ASP A 8 20.67 0.51 -7.35
C ASP A 8 21.02 0.48 -5.85
N ASP A 9 20.52 1.46 -5.11
CA ASP A 9 20.52 1.45 -3.66
C ASP A 9 19.38 0.51 -3.19
N ALA A 10 19.44 -0.76 -3.61
CA ALA A 10 18.63 -1.80 -3.00
C ALA A 10 19.07 -1.91 -1.53
N PRO A 11 18.15 -1.83 -0.56
CA PRO A 11 18.52 -1.92 0.85
C PRO A 11 19.29 -3.23 1.09
N GLU A 12 20.40 -3.08 1.83
CA GLU A 12 21.30 -4.17 2.23
C GLU A 12 20.47 -5.31 2.84
N GLU A 13 20.75 -6.54 2.45
CA GLU A 13 19.96 -7.74 2.77
C GLU A 13 19.76 -7.97 4.27
N ALA A 14 20.59 -7.33 5.10
CA ALA A 14 20.58 -7.38 6.56
C ALA A 14 19.45 -6.59 7.25
N ASP A 15 18.77 -5.67 6.55
CA ASP A 15 17.67 -4.86 7.12
C ASP A 15 16.27 -5.42 6.80
N ARG A 16 16.21 -6.62 6.21
CA ARG A 16 14.96 -7.30 5.89
C ARG A 16 14.53 -8.12 7.10
N PRO A 17 13.41 -7.79 7.77
CA PRO A 17 12.87 -8.67 8.80
C PRO A 17 12.47 -10.01 8.19
N SER A 18 12.37 -11.03 9.06
CA SER A 18 12.19 -12.43 8.66
C SER A 18 11.14 -12.57 7.55
N ILE A 19 11.56 -13.17 6.43
CA ILE A 19 10.77 -13.41 5.21
C ILE A 19 9.80 -14.59 5.41
N GLU A 20 9.83 -15.23 6.59
CA GLU A 20 8.90 -16.32 6.89
C GLU A 20 7.47 -15.78 6.93
N PRO A 21 6.57 -16.31 6.08
CA PRO A 21 5.19 -15.88 6.06
C PRO A 21 4.56 -16.12 7.44
N PRO A 22 3.71 -15.20 7.93
CA PRO A 22 2.97 -15.44 9.17
C PRO A 22 2.11 -16.70 9.08
N GLU A 23 1.80 -17.28 10.24
CA GLU A 23 0.95 -18.46 10.33
C GLU A 23 -0.38 -18.24 9.59
N GLY A 24 -0.77 -19.19 8.72
CA GLY A 24 -1.98 -19.07 7.89
C GLY A 24 -1.78 -18.41 6.52
N SER A 25 -0.57 -17.96 6.15
CA SER A 25 -0.29 -17.37 4.83
C SER A 25 -0.54 -18.29 3.63
N HIS A 26 -0.60 -19.61 3.86
CA HIS A 26 -0.92 -20.60 2.82
C HIS A 26 -2.43 -20.84 2.66
N ALA A 27 -3.27 -20.19 3.47
CA ALA A 27 -4.71 -20.32 3.33
C ALA A 27 -5.19 -19.76 1.98
N ILE A 28 -6.21 -20.38 1.40
CA ILE A 28 -6.88 -19.90 0.19
C ILE A 28 -7.51 -18.51 0.43
N HIS A 29 -7.88 -18.24 1.68
CA HIS A 29 -8.42 -16.98 2.17
C HIS A 29 -7.63 -16.57 3.41
N PRO A 30 -6.50 -15.85 3.26
CA PRO A 30 -5.77 -15.35 4.41
C PRO A 30 -6.65 -14.37 5.19
N GLU A 31 -6.69 -14.51 6.53
CA GLU A 31 -7.49 -13.65 7.38
C GLU A 31 -6.73 -12.34 7.68
N PRO A 32 -7.23 -11.16 7.26
CA PRO A 32 -6.48 -9.91 7.39
C PRO A 32 -6.34 -9.41 8.85
N GLY A 33 -7.18 -9.91 9.77
CA GLY A 33 -7.21 -9.47 11.17
C GLY A 33 -5.90 -9.71 11.91
N SER A 34 -5.25 -10.84 11.65
CA SER A 34 -4.01 -11.23 12.34
C SER A 34 -2.85 -10.25 12.09
N LEU A 35 -2.92 -9.46 11.02
CA LEU A 35 -1.87 -8.52 10.63
C LEU A 35 -1.85 -7.25 11.48
N PHE A 36 -2.99 -6.81 12.00
CA PHE A 36 -3.12 -5.53 12.72
C PHE A 36 -3.66 -5.64 14.16
N GLU A 37 -4.33 -6.73 14.52
CA GLU A 37 -4.90 -6.92 15.87
C GLU A 37 -3.82 -7.03 16.96
N SER A 38 -2.72 -7.73 16.67
CA SER A 38 -1.59 -7.90 17.58
C SER A 38 -0.48 -6.86 17.37
N ASN A 39 -0.53 -6.13 16.25
CA ASN A 39 0.49 -5.20 15.80
C ASN A 39 -0.17 -3.96 15.18
N PRO A 40 -0.51 -2.94 15.99
CA PRO A 40 -1.25 -1.78 15.50
C PRO A 40 -0.50 -1.03 14.40
N ILE A 41 -1.26 -0.29 13.60
CA ILE A 41 -0.72 0.53 12.51
C ILE A 41 0.10 1.68 13.09
N ASN A 42 1.31 1.86 12.58
CA ASN A 42 2.13 3.04 12.83
C ASN A 42 1.73 4.18 11.87
N LEU A 43 0.94 5.12 12.38
CA LEU A 43 0.46 6.26 11.59
C LEU A 43 1.55 7.27 11.24
N GLU A 44 2.67 7.32 11.99
CA GLU A 44 3.77 8.25 11.71
C GLU A 44 4.45 7.88 10.39
N VAL A 45 4.72 6.59 10.18
CA VAL A 45 5.27 6.04 8.94
C VAL A 45 4.34 6.29 7.76
N LEU A 46 3.03 6.06 7.93
CA LEU A 46 2.04 6.33 6.87
C LEU A 46 1.94 7.82 6.52
N ASN A 47 2.13 8.71 7.50
CA ASN A 47 2.08 10.14 7.26
C ASN A 47 3.26 10.63 6.40
N GLU A 48 4.39 9.92 6.35
CA GLU A 48 5.48 10.20 5.42
C GLU A 48 5.07 10.03 3.95
N LEU A 49 4.11 9.14 3.67
CA LEU A 49 3.60 8.87 2.33
C LEU A 49 2.68 9.99 1.81
N LYS A 50 2.24 10.89 2.69
CA LYS A 50 1.31 11.96 2.35
C LYS A 50 1.92 12.91 1.32
N GLY A 51 1.24 13.05 0.18
CA GLY A 51 1.67 13.94 -0.91
C GLY A 51 2.80 13.38 -1.77
N GLN A 52 3.22 12.14 -1.54
CA GLN A 52 4.26 11.48 -2.34
C GLN A 52 3.68 10.89 -3.64
N HIS A 53 4.53 10.78 -4.66
CA HIS A 53 4.19 10.11 -5.92
C HIS A 53 4.43 8.60 -5.82
N ILE A 54 3.53 7.80 -6.39
CA ILE A 54 3.67 6.33 -6.49
C ILE A 54 4.17 5.96 -7.88
N LEU A 55 5.50 5.92 -8.08
CA LEU A 55 6.10 5.69 -9.41
C LEU A 55 6.70 4.29 -9.58
N ARG A 56 7.26 3.71 -8.51
CA ARG A 56 7.91 2.40 -8.51
C ARG A 56 7.88 1.77 -7.12
N ALA A 57 7.99 0.44 -7.04
CA ALA A 57 7.99 -0.26 -5.75
C ALA A 57 9.21 0.09 -4.87
N GLY A 58 10.42 0.16 -5.46
CA GLY A 58 11.66 0.39 -4.71
C GLY A 58 11.85 1.80 -4.15
N GLN A 59 10.85 2.67 -4.23
CA GLN A 59 10.88 3.98 -3.56
C GLN A 59 10.41 3.92 -2.11
N PHE A 60 9.75 2.82 -1.71
CA PHE A 60 9.22 2.64 -0.37
C PHE A 60 10.17 1.79 0.46
N SER A 61 10.31 2.13 1.74
CA SER A 61 10.99 1.27 2.70
C SER A 61 10.16 0.03 3.00
N PHE A 62 10.80 -1.01 3.53
CA PHE A 62 10.09 -2.19 4.01
C PHE A 62 8.98 -1.82 5.00
N GLU A 63 9.32 -0.98 5.98
CA GLU A 63 8.37 -0.51 7.01
C GLU A 63 7.16 0.21 6.41
N GLN A 64 7.38 1.09 5.43
CA GLN A 64 6.28 1.78 4.73
C GLN A 64 5.34 0.81 4.03
N VAL A 65 5.89 -0.23 3.37
CA VAL A 65 5.07 -1.27 2.72
C VAL A 65 4.32 -2.10 3.77
N THR A 66 4.96 -2.46 4.88
CA THR A 66 4.32 -3.18 5.98
C THR A 66 3.14 -2.42 6.55
N GLU A 67 3.31 -1.13 6.88
CA GLU A 67 2.24 -0.31 7.42
C GLU A 67 1.12 -0.07 6.41
N LEU A 68 1.45 0.05 5.12
CA LEU A 68 0.45 0.13 4.05
C LEU A 68 -0.38 -1.17 3.94
N CYS A 69 0.25 -2.33 4.06
CA CYS A 69 -0.44 -3.63 4.07
C CYS A 69 -1.36 -3.79 5.29
N LYS A 70 -0.93 -3.34 6.48
CA LYS A 70 -1.79 -3.31 7.67
C LYS A 70 -3.00 -2.39 7.49
N LEU A 71 -2.81 -1.21 6.90
CA LEU A 71 -3.91 -0.30 6.57
C LEU A 71 -4.90 -0.95 5.59
N ALA A 72 -4.40 -1.63 4.56
CA ALA A 72 -5.25 -2.36 3.62
C ALA A 72 -6.07 -3.47 4.31
N ALA A 73 -5.44 -4.22 5.22
CA ALA A 73 -6.12 -5.25 6.02
C ALA A 73 -7.22 -4.67 6.91
N VAL A 74 -7.00 -3.49 7.51
CA VAL A 74 -8.04 -2.78 8.25
C VAL A 74 -9.19 -2.37 7.32
N LEU A 75 -8.90 -1.75 6.17
CA LEU A 75 -9.91 -1.33 5.18
C LEU A 75 -10.71 -2.50 4.59
N GLU A 76 -10.16 -3.71 4.59
CA GLU A 76 -10.86 -4.94 4.21
C GLU A 76 -11.83 -5.42 5.30
N LYS A 77 -11.44 -5.30 6.58
CA LYS A 77 -12.29 -5.69 7.73
C LYS A 77 -13.37 -4.66 8.06
N ILE A 78 -13.14 -3.37 7.79
CA ILE A 78 -14.08 -2.30 8.13
C ILE A 78 -14.89 -1.83 6.91
N GLU A 79 -16.16 -1.52 7.15
CA GLU A 79 -16.94 -0.78 6.16
C GLU A 79 -16.61 0.71 6.27
N ILE A 80 -15.73 1.20 5.39
CA ILE A 80 -15.28 2.60 5.42
C ILE A 80 -16.30 3.59 4.82
N TRP A 81 -17.25 3.08 4.03
CA TRP A 81 -18.22 3.88 3.27
C TRP A 81 -18.98 4.93 4.10
N PRO A 82 -19.46 4.65 5.32
CA PRO A 82 -20.19 5.65 6.12
C PRO A 82 -19.35 6.85 6.58
N TYR A 83 -18.02 6.75 6.53
CA TYR A 83 -17.12 7.77 7.06
C TYR A 83 -16.65 8.79 6.01
N HIS A 84 -16.90 8.52 4.73
CA HIS A 84 -16.58 9.39 3.59
C HIS A 84 -15.24 10.15 3.72
N PRO A 85 -14.11 9.44 3.90
CA PRO A 85 -12.83 10.07 4.26
C PRO A 85 -12.25 10.97 3.17
N LEU A 86 -12.73 10.84 1.93
CA LEU A 86 -12.26 11.58 0.75
C LEU A 86 -13.26 12.66 0.29
N ASP A 87 -14.25 13.01 1.11
CA ASP A 87 -15.21 14.05 0.77
C ASP A 87 -14.54 15.38 0.41
N GLY A 88 -15.00 15.98 -0.70
CA GLY A 88 -14.42 17.20 -1.26
C GLY A 88 -13.09 17.03 -1.98
N LYS A 89 -12.57 15.80 -2.14
CA LYS A 89 -11.39 15.51 -2.98
C LYS A 89 -11.82 15.12 -4.40
N ILE A 90 -11.00 15.52 -5.37
CA ILE A 90 -11.19 15.16 -6.79
C ILE A 90 -10.01 14.28 -7.19
N ALA A 91 -10.32 13.10 -7.72
CA ALA A 91 -9.35 12.19 -8.31
C ALA A 91 -9.59 12.09 -9.82
N VAL A 92 -8.50 12.15 -10.60
CA VAL A 92 -8.53 12.06 -12.07
C VAL A 92 -7.76 10.82 -12.50
N THR A 93 -8.39 9.96 -13.30
CA THR A 93 -7.75 8.76 -13.85
C THR A 93 -7.47 8.94 -15.34
N ALA A 94 -6.20 8.77 -15.75
CA ALA A 94 -5.78 8.89 -17.15
C ALA A 94 -5.18 7.56 -17.62
N PHE A 95 -5.90 6.86 -18.51
CA PHE A 95 -5.49 5.60 -19.11
C PHE A 95 -5.37 5.78 -20.63
N PHE A 96 -4.14 5.74 -21.16
CA PHE A 96 -3.87 5.83 -22.60
C PHE A 96 -3.97 4.48 -23.31
N GLU A 97 -3.97 3.39 -22.54
CA GLU A 97 -4.14 2.01 -22.99
C GLU A 97 -5.26 1.34 -22.18
N ALA A 98 -5.89 0.32 -22.76
CA ALA A 98 -7.00 -0.37 -22.12
C ALA A 98 -6.52 -1.18 -20.89
N SER A 99 -7.00 -0.81 -19.69
CA SER A 99 -6.79 -1.57 -18.46
C SER A 99 -8.03 -1.55 -17.56
N THR A 100 -9.00 -2.45 -17.84
CA THR A 100 -10.27 -2.50 -17.11
C THR A 100 -10.08 -2.79 -15.63
N ARG A 101 -9.24 -3.77 -15.27
CA ARG A 101 -9.04 -4.18 -13.87
C ARG A 101 -8.49 -3.04 -13.03
N THR A 102 -7.46 -2.35 -13.54
CA THR A 102 -6.83 -1.23 -12.85
C THR A 102 -7.73 -0.01 -12.80
N ARG A 103 -8.41 0.33 -13.91
CA ARG A 103 -9.35 1.46 -13.92
C ARG A 103 -10.46 1.26 -12.88
N THR A 104 -11.15 0.11 -12.92
CA THR A 104 -12.26 -0.17 -12.00
C THR A 104 -11.80 -0.27 -10.55
N SER A 105 -10.59 -0.77 -10.26
CA SER A 105 -10.08 -0.79 -8.89
C SER A 105 -9.87 0.61 -8.32
N PHE A 106 -9.31 1.54 -9.11
CA PHE A 106 -9.14 2.94 -8.67
C PHE A 106 -10.49 3.65 -8.52
N GLU A 107 -11.37 3.52 -9.52
CA GLU A 107 -12.71 4.14 -9.47
C GLU A 107 -13.53 3.65 -8.27
N SER A 108 -13.49 2.34 -7.99
CA SER A 108 -14.13 1.76 -6.81
C SER A 108 -13.52 2.27 -5.51
N ALA A 109 -12.18 2.29 -5.41
CA ALA A 109 -11.50 2.74 -4.20
C ALA A 109 -11.76 4.21 -3.85
N ILE A 110 -11.97 5.08 -4.84
CA ILE A 110 -12.27 6.51 -4.63
C ILE A 110 -13.72 6.72 -4.14
N LEU A 111 -14.65 5.84 -4.53
CA LEU A 111 -16.08 5.94 -4.18
C LEU A 111 -16.43 5.29 -2.84
N ARG A 112 -15.51 4.53 -2.25
CA ARG A 112 -15.66 3.90 -0.93
C ARG A 112 -15.22 4.85 0.17
#